data_AF-D0MXI5-F1
#
_entry.id   AF-D0MXI5-F1
#
_cell.length_a   1.000
_cell.length_b   1.000
_cell.length_c   1.000
_cell.angle_alpha   90.00
_cell.angle_beta   90.00
_cell.angle_gamma   90.00
#
_symmetry.space_group_name_H-M   'P 1'
#
loop_
_entity.id
_entity.type
_entity.pdbx_description
1 polymer ?
#
loop_
_entity_poly.entity_id
_entity_poly.type
_entity_poly.pdbx_seq_one_letter_code
_entity_poly.pdbx_strand_id
1 'polypeptide(L)'
;MRSVWPSTAKSPYPLEQSTEEEWIHTAREEPTMLLHMVQRFPFPEELMASLSDKTLMEWTAQWRRDCVQARLIAYRSRSEDRGTLRWLDDWKARFARAPPNNLAPLVDSSEDWIKLRSRSYGKDEILKLCDVGNKRRLAQHILCALIYEKEIRALTGREKESEIGALTRLQPYSAETNSVDWYALARYFSKAIEKRAVERDHPY
;
A
#
# COMPACT_ATOMS: atom_id res chain seq x y z
N MET A 1 -15.99 17.68 22.50
CA MET A 1 -15.10 17.09 21.48
C MET A 1 -15.80 17.19 20.14
N ARG A 2 -15.22 17.88 19.13
CA ARG A 2 -15.77 17.87 17.77
C ARG A 2 -15.52 16.49 17.17
N SER A 3 -16.54 15.87 16.58
CA SER A 3 -16.37 14.65 15.79
C SER A 3 -15.32 14.91 14.72
N VAL A 4 -14.20 14.19 14.77
CA VAL A 4 -13.16 14.25 13.73
C VAL A 4 -13.64 13.56 12.45
N TRP A 5 -14.65 12.69 12.56
CA TRP A 5 -15.35 12.14 11.42
C TRP A 5 -16.25 13.19 10.76
N PRO A 6 -16.10 13.46 9.46
CA PRO A 6 -16.84 14.53 8.79
C PRO A 6 -18.30 14.12 8.58
N SER A 7 -19.21 15.08 8.70
CA SER A 7 -20.64 14.88 8.40
C SER A 7 -20.91 14.57 6.92
N THR A 8 -19.92 14.82 6.06
CA THR A 8 -19.97 14.52 4.61
C THR A 8 -19.41 13.14 4.26
N ALA A 9 -18.98 12.34 5.24
CA ALA A 9 -18.49 10.99 4.99
C ALA A 9 -19.58 10.13 4.33
N LYS A 10 -19.17 9.32 3.35
CA LYS A 10 -20.07 8.38 2.65
C LYS A 10 -20.40 7.15 3.48
N SER A 11 -19.63 6.90 4.53
CA SER A 11 -19.75 5.75 5.42
C SER A 11 -19.68 6.19 6.88
N PRO A 12 -20.42 5.53 7.80
CA PRO A 12 -20.30 5.81 9.23
C PRO A 12 -18.88 5.49 9.75
N TYR A 13 -18.50 6.14 10.85
CA TYR A 13 -17.27 5.82 11.56
C TYR A 13 -17.41 4.44 12.21
N PRO A 14 -16.50 3.49 11.91
CA PRO A 14 -16.56 2.15 12.47
C PRO A 14 -16.14 2.19 13.94
N LEU A 15 -16.83 1.40 14.76
CA LEU A 15 -16.58 1.28 16.19
C LEU A 15 -15.90 -0.05 16.49
N GLU A 16 -15.46 -0.24 17.74
CA GLU A 16 -14.83 -1.50 18.17
C GLU A 16 -15.76 -2.70 17.96
N GLN A 17 -17.06 -2.52 18.22
CA GLN A 17 -18.09 -3.53 18.02
C GLN A 17 -18.59 -3.66 16.57
N SER A 18 -18.05 -2.87 15.63
CA SER A 18 -18.43 -2.96 14.22
C SER A 18 -17.99 -4.29 13.61
N THR A 19 -18.78 -4.80 12.68
CA THR A 19 -18.45 -6.05 11.99
C THR A 19 -17.28 -5.88 11.02
N GLU A 20 -16.68 -7.00 10.58
CA GLU A 20 -15.62 -6.97 9.56
C GLU A 20 -16.11 -6.28 8.28
N GLU A 21 -17.36 -6.55 7.86
CA GLU A 21 -17.96 -5.94 6.67
C GLU A 21 -18.13 -4.44 6.78
N GLU A 22 -18.53 -3.93 7.96
CA GLU A 22 -18.65 -2.50 8.23
C GLU A 22 -17.27 -1.83 8.14
N TRP A 23 -16.25 -2.42 8.75
CA TRP A 23 -14.87 -1.95 8.66
C TRP A 23 -14.36 -1.92 7.22
N ILE A 24 -14.58 -3.00 6.45
CA ILE A 24 -14.21 -3.07 5.03
C ILE A 24 -14.94 -2.00 4.23
N HIS A 25 -16.24 -1.81 4.47
CA HIS A 25 -17.03 -0.81 3.77
C HIS A 25 -16.50 0.60 4.02
N THR A 26 -16.27 0.99 5.28
CA THR A 26 -15.66 2.28 5.61
C THR A 26 -14.27 2.41 5.01
N ALA A 27 -13.44 1.37 5.10
CA ALA A 27 -12.07 1.40 4.58
C ALA A 27 -12.01 1.57 3.06
N ARG A 28 -13.04 1.13 2.32
CA ARG A 28 -13.17 1.35 0.88
C ARG A 28 -13.67 2.75 0.53
N GLU A 29 -14.67 3.25 1.28
CA GLU A 29 -15.29 4.54 0.99
C GLU A 29 -14.46 5.74 1.48
N GLU A 30 -13.83 5.61 2.65
CA GLU A 30 -13.15 6.69 3.36
C GLU A 30 -11.72 6.29 3.83
N PRO A 31 -10.87 5.66 2.98
CA PRO A 31 -9.58 5.09 3.39
C PRO A 31 -8.64 6.10 4.05
N THR A 32 -8.57 7.31 3.49
CA THR A 32 -7.66 8.38 3.95
C THR A 32 -8.16 9.02 5.24
N MET A 33 -9.48 9.19 5.39
CA MET A 33 -10.07 9.76 6.60
C MET A 33 -9.94 8.78 7.77
N LEU A 34 -10.18 7.49 7.51
CA LEU A 34 -9.97 6.42 8.50
C LEU A 34 -8.51 6.40 8.99
N LEU A 35 -7.55 6.55 8.08
CA LEU A 35 -6.14 6.61 8.44
C LEU A 35 -5.83 7.82 9.33
N HIS A 36 -6.44 8.96 9.02
CA HIS A 36 -6.29 10.18 9.79
C HIS A 36 -6.82 10.06 11.23
N MET A 37 -7.87 9.26 11.41
CA MET A 37 -8.40 8.90 12.73
C MET A 37 -7.40 8.03 13.49
N VAL A 38 -6.88 6.99 12.85
CA VAL A 38 -5.90 6.08 13.47
C VAL A 38 -4.62 6.81 13.88
N GLN A 39 -4.11 7.72 13.06
CA GLN A 39 -2.94 8.55 13.39
C GLN A 39 -3.12 9.43 14.65
N ARG A 40 -4.37 9.69 15.07
CA ARG A 40 -4.69 10.44 16.30
C ARG A 40 -5.19 9.56 17.42
N PHE A 41 -5.44 8.30 17.14
CA PHE A 41 -5.89 7.36 18.14
C PHE A 41 -4.71 7.10 19.09
N PRO A 42 -4.92 7.07 20.43
CA PRO A 42 -3.82 6.86 21.37
C PRO A 42 -3.12 5.50 21.24
N PHE A 43 -3.82 4.48 20.73
CA PHE A 43 -3.33 3.10 20.67
C PHE A 43 -3.46 2.52 19.26
N PRO A 44 -2.78 3.10 18.24
CA PRO A 44 -2.94 2.67 16.84
C PRO A 44 -2.46 1.23 16.63
N GLU A 45 -1.48 0.78 17.42
CA GLU A 45 -0.94 -0.59 17.39
C GLU A 45 -1.99 -1.64 17.78
N GLU A 46 -2.72 -1.38 18.88
CA GLU A 46 -3.76 -2.25 19.40
C GLU A 46 -4.93 -2.35 18.42
N LEU A 47 -5.35 -1.21 17.85
CA LEU A 47 -6.36 -1.19 16.80
C LEU A 47 -5.91 -1.99 15.57
N MET A 48 -4.68 -1.76 15.11
CA MET A 48 -4.15 -2.48 13.95
C MET A 48 -4.01 -3.99 14.19
N ALA A 49 -3.78 -4.41 15.43
CA ALA A 49 -3.71 -5.82 15.83
C ALA A 49 -5.10 -6.46 15.98
N SER A 50 -6.15 -5.69 16.26
CA SER A 50 -7.53 -6.20 16.38
C SER A 50 -8.24 -6.35 15.04
N LEU A 51 -7.84 -5.59 14.01
CA LEU A 51 -8.40 -5.70 12.67
C LEU A 51 -7.94 -6.99 11.96
N SER A 52 -8.86 -7.60 11.21
CA SER A 52 -8.54 -8.79 10.42
C SER A 52 -7.62 -8.48 9.24
N ASP A 53 -6.86 -9.49 8.79
CA ASP A 53 -6.02 -9.38 7.59
C ASP A 53 -6.82 -8.91 6.36
N LYS A 54 -8.07 -9.36 6.23
CA LYS A 54 -8.96 -9.00 5.12
C LYS A 54 -9.29 -7.51 5.16
N THR A 55 -9.62 -6.96 6.33
CA THR A 55 -9.83 -5.52 6.51
C THR A 55 -8.60 -4.72 6.11
N LEU A 56 -7.41 -5.11 6.57
CA LEU A 56 -6.16 -4.41 6.22
C LEU A 56 -5.88 -4.45 4.71
N MET A 57 -6.11 -5.61 4.08
CA MET A 57 -5.93 -5.80 2.64
C MET A 57 -6.90 -4.97 1.81
N GLU A 58 -8.17 -4.90 2.20
CA GLU A 58 -9.18 -4.09 1.52
C GLU A 58 -8.92 -2.61 1.69
N TRP A 59 -8.58 -2.18 2.91
CA TRP A 59 -8.22 -0.80 3.20
C TRP A 59 -7.05 -0.31 2.33
N THR A 60 -6.06 -1.18 2.11
CA THR A 60 -4.85 -0.83 1.35
C THR A 60 -4.90 -1.19 -0.14
N ALA A 61 -6.04 -1.70 -0.62
CA ALA A 61 -6.16 -2.24 -1.97
C ALA A 61 -5.81 -1.20 -3.06
N GLN A 62 -6.28 0.04 -2.90
CA GLN A 62 -6.01 1.12 -3.85
C GLN A 62 -4.53 1.52 -3.86
N TRP A 63 -3.91 1.69 -2.68
CA TRP A 63 -2.47 2.00 -2.60
C TRP A 63 -1.60 0.88 -3.19
N ARG A 64 -1.97 -0.38 -2.98
CA ARG A 64 -1.30 -1.52 -3.63
C ARG A 64 -1.42 -1.43 -5.15
N ARG A 65 -2.62 -1.16 -5.66
CA ARG A 65 -2.89 -1.02 -7.10
C ARG A 65 -2.02 0.09 -7.71
N ASP A 66 -1.96 1.25 -7.08
CA ASP A 66 -1.18 2.39 -7.55
C ASP A 66 0.33 2.09 -7.51
N CYS A 67 0.79 1.39 -6.46
CA CYS A 67 2.16 0.91 -6.36
C CYS A 67 2.51 -0.03 -7.53
N VAL A 68 1.67 -1.05 -7.80
CA VAL A 68 1.88 -1.97 -8.94
C VAL A 68 1.97 -1.19 -10.24
N GLN A 69 1.03 -0.28 -10.50
CA GLN A 69 1.02 0.51 -11.72
C GLN A 69 2.31 1.34 -11.88
N ALA A 70 2.73 2.05 -10.83
CA ALA A 70 3.96 2.84 -10.85
C ALA A 70 5.20 1.97 -11.10
N ARG A 71 5.29 0.79 -10.46
CA ARG A 71 6.42 -0.12 -10.63
C ARG A 71 6.44 -0.79 -12.00
N LEU A 72 5.28 -1.10 -12.59
CA LEU A 72 5.20 -1.61 -13.97
C LEU A 72 5.66 -0.57 -14.99
N ILE A 73 5.33 0.72 -14.79
CA ILE A 73 5.84 1.82 -15.62
C ILE A 73 7.37 1.90 -15.53
N ALA A 74 7.91 1.85 -14.31
CA ALA A 74 9.36 1.84 -14.09
C ALA A 74 10.04 0.59 -14.65
N TYR A 75 9.36 -0.56 -14.66
CA TYR A 75 9.88 -1.78 -15.27
C TYR A 75 9.91 -1.68 -16.79
N ARG A 76 8.84 -1.15 -17.36
CA ARG A 76 8.78 -0.89 -18.78
C ARG A 76 9.93 0.01 -19.24
N SER A 77 10.19 1.13 -18.55
CA SER A 77 11.20 2.12 -18.98
C SER A 77 12.64 1.59 -18.99
N ARG A 78 12.92 0.49 -18.28
CA ARG A 78 14.24 -0.17 -18.22
C ARG A 78 14.33 -1.45 -19.05
N SER A 79 13.26 -1.84 -19.74
CA SER A 79 13.21 -3.08 -20.52
C SER A 79 13.48 -2.81 -21.99
N GLU A 80 14.32 -3.63 -22.61
CA GLU A 80 14.60 -3.59 -24.06
C GLU A 80 13.91 -4.72 -24.82
N ASP A 81 13.48 -5.78 -24.12
CA ASP A 81 12.78 -6.91 -24.71
C ASP A 81 11.39 -6.52 -25.23
N ARG A 82 11.19 -6.62 -26.55
CA ARG A 82 9.94 -6.25 -27.23
C ARG A 82 8.74 -7.04 -26.72
N GLY A 83 8.91 -8.32 -26.38
CA GLY A 83 7.84 -9.16 -25.86
C GLY A 83 7.36 -8.68 -24.49
N THR A 84 8.32 -8.42 -23.58
CA THR A 84 8.08 -7.86 -22.26
C THR A 84 7.46 -6.46 -22.33
N LEU A 85 7.93 -5.60 -23.23
CA LEU A 85 7.36 -4.28 -23.44
C LEU A 85 5.88 -4.35 -23.84
N ARG A 86 5.53 -5.15 -24.86
CA ARG A 86 4.14 -5.29 -25.31
C ARG A 86 3.24 -5.81 -24.19
N TRP A 87 3.72 -6.81 -23.45
CA TRP A 87 2.98 -7.36 -22.30
C TRP A 87 2.78 -6.34 -21.17
N LEU A 88 3.82 -5.60 -20.79
CA LEU A 88 3.73 -4.56 -19.75
C LEU A 88 2.79 -3.42 -20.16
N ASP A 89 2.76 -3.03 -21.43
CA ASP A 89 1.79 -2.04 -21.93
C ASP A 89 0.36 -2.53 -21.82
N ASP A 90 0.10 -3.77 -22.26
CA ASP A 90 -1.23 -4.35 -22.20
C ASP A 90 -1.71 -4.43 -20.75
N TRP A 91 -0.86 -4.93 -19.84
CA TRP A 91 -1.23 -5.01 -18.44
C TRP A 91 -1.46 -3.61 -17.83
N LYS A 92 -0.58 -2.64 -18.08
CA LYS A 92 -0.75 -1.25 -17.63
C LYS A 92 -2.05 -0.65 -18.15
N ALA A 93 -2.43 -0.90 -19.40
CA ALA A 93 -3.68 -0.41 -19.98
C ALA A 93 -4.92 -0.94 -19.25
N ARG A 94 -4.85 -2.12 -18.63
CA ARG A 94 -5.93 -2.66 -17.80
C ARG A 94 -6.17 -1.84 -16.53
N PHE A 95 -5.16 -1.12 -16.02
CA PHE A 95 -5.33 -0.18 -14.90
C PHE A 95 -6.05 1.12 -15.31
N ALA A 96 -6.25 1.39 -16.60
CA ALA A 96 -7.09 2.51 -17.02
C ALA A 96 -8.58 2.13 -17.07
N ARG A 97 -8.91 0.83 -16.98
CA ARG A 97 -10.26 0.31 -17.13
C ARG A 97 -10.90 0.07 -15.77
N ALA A 98 -12.20 0.35 -15.67
CA ALA A 98 -12.99 -0.11 -14.53
C ALA A 98 -12.96 -1.65 -14.49
N PRO A 99 -12.75 -2.28 -13.32
CA PRO A 99 -12.81 -3.73 -13.21
C PRO A 99 -14.22 -4.22 -13.57
N PRO A 100 -14.37 -5.30 -14.36
CA PRO A 100 -15.68 -5.91 -14.59
C PRO A 100 -16.30 -6.35 -13.27
N ASN A 101 -17.61 -6.15 -13.09
CA ASN A 101 -18.33 -6.33 -11.82
C ASN A 101 -18.21 -7.72 -11.16
N ASN A 102 -17.69 -8.74 -11.87
CA ASN A 102 -17.66 -10.14 -11.43
C ASN A 102 -16.26 -10.80 -11.47
N LEU A 103 -15.19 -10.03 -11.69
CA LEU A 103 -13.82 -10.58 -11.74
C LEU A 103 -12.99 -10.01 -10.59
N ALA A 104 -12.03 -10.82 -10.12
CA ALA A 104 -10.99 -10.33 -9.22
C ALA A 104 -10.38 -9.04 -9.82
N PRO A 105 -9.98 -8.06 -8.99
CA PRO A 105 -9.38 -6.83 -9.48
C PRO A 105 -8.32 -7.14 -10.53
N LEU A 106 -8.30 -6.44 -11.66
CA LEU A 106 -7.38 -6.69 -12.79
C LEU A 106 -5.89 -6.73 -12.38
N VAL A 107 -5.58 -6.17 -11.21
CA VAL A 107 -4.31 -6.23 -10.50
C VAL A 107 -3.90 -7.66 -10.14
N ASP A 108 -4.84 -8.59 -9.95
CA ASP A 108 -4.62 -9.94 -9.39
C ASP A 108 -4.66 -11.05 -10.46
N SER A 109 -4.47 -10.72 -11.73
CA SER A 109 -4.36 -11.68 -12.84
C SER A 109 -3.25 -12.71 -12.60
N SER A 110 -3.62 -13.98 -12.44
CA SER A 110 -2.68 -15.06 -12.10
C SER A 110 -1.57 -15.22 -13.15
N GLU A 111 -1.91 -15.11 -14.44
CA GLU A 111 -0.97 -15.24 -15.55
C GLU A 111 0.10 -14.14 -15.53
N ASP A 112 -0.29 -12.90 -15.25
CA ASP A 112 0.63 -11.77 -15.24
C ASP A 112 1.60 -11.86 -14.06
N TRP A 113 1.12 -12.28 -12.89
CA TRP A 113 2.00 -12.56 -11.74
C TRP A 113 2.94 -13.74 -11.99
N ILE A 114 2.50 -14.81 -12.67
CA ILE A 114 3.37 -15.91 -13.09
C ILE A 114 4.46 -15.40 -14.03
N LYS A 115 4.12 -14.55 -15.00
CA LYS A 115 5.08 -13.94 -15.92
C LYS A 115 6.06 -12.97 -15.23
N LEU A 116 5.63 -12.23 -14.21
CA LEU A 116 6.53 -11.42 -13.39
C LEU A 116 7.51 -12.28 -12.60
N ARG A 117 7.02 -13.35 -11.97
CA ARG A 117 7.84 -14.28 -11.19
C ARG A 117 8.94 -14.90 -12.04
N SER A 118 8.62 -15.39 -13.23
CA SER A 118 9.62 -15.96 -14.15
C SER A 118 10.65 -14.95 -14.64
N ARG A 119 10.33 -13.65 -14.59
CA ARG A 119 11.23 -12.53 -14.94
C ARG A 119 11.89 -11.89 -13.72
N SER A 120 11.83 -12.53 -12.55
CA SER A 120 12.37 -12.01 -11.29
C SER A 120 11.90 -10.58 -11.00
N TYR A 121 10.64 -10.27 -11.34
CA TYR A 121 10.01 -8.96 -11.19
C TYR A 121 10.79 -7.79 -11.83
N GLY A 122 11.65 -8.07 -12.81
CA GLY A 122 12.53 -7.04 -13.38
C GLY A 122 13.50 -6.44 -12.36
N LYS A 123 13.97 -7.24 -11.38
CA LYS A 123 14.88 -6.86 -10.28
C LYS A 123 14.32 -5.77 -9.36
N ASP A 124 13.01 -5.80 -9.13
CA ASP A 124 12.27 -4.79 -8.38
C ASP A 124 11.63 -5.38 -7.14
N GLU A 125 12.28 -5.18 -5.99
CA GLU A 125 11.81 -5.75 -4.72
C GLU A 125 10.46 -5.16 -4.28
N ILE A 126 10.12 -3.94 -4.73
CA ILE A 126 8.82 -3.33 -4.43
C ILE A 126 7.73 -4.04 -5.23
N LEU A 127 7.97 -4.26 -6.52
CA LEU A 127 7.03 -4.99 -7.37
C LEU A 127 6.82 -6.44 -6.87
N LYS A 128 7.89 -7.07 -6.36
CA LYS A 128 7.82 -8.37 -5.68
C LYS A 128 7.00 -8.32 -4.39
N LEU A 129 7.14 -7.27 -3.59
CA LEU A 129 6.31 -7.06 -2.40
C LEU A 129 4.83 -6.84 -2.75
N CYS A 130 4.52 -6.35 -3.94
CA CYS A 130 3.15 -6.21 -4.44
C CYS A 130 2.48 -7.50 -4.92
N ASP A 131 3.23 -8.61 -5.03
CA ASP A 131 2.70 -9.91 -5.46
C ASP A 131 1.47 -10.32 -4.63
N VAL A 132 0.54 -11.03 -5.26
CA VAL A 132 -0.67 -11.57 -4.63
C VAL A 132 -0.41 -12.39 -3.38
N GLY A 133 0.74 -13.08 -3.30
CA GLY A 133 1.14 -13.83 -2.11
C GLY A 133 1.57 -12.96 -0.93
N ASN A 134 1.82 -11.67 -1.16
CA ASN A 134 2.34 -10.73 -0.18
C ASN A 134 1.30 -9.69 0.28
N LYS A 135 0.03 -9.78 -0.15
CA LYS A 135 -1.01 -8.75 0.10
C LYS A 135 -1.10 -8.32 1.57
N ARG A 136 -1.21 -9.28 2.49
CA ARG A 136 -1.25 -9.02 3.93
C ARG A 136 -0.01 -8.24 4.40
N ARG A 137 1.16 -8.73 4.04
CA ARG A 137 2.44 -8.13 4.45
C ARG A 137 2.60 -6.72 3.91
N LEU A 138 2.23 -6.50 2.64
CA LEU A 138 2.24 -5.18 2.04
C LEU A 138 1.24 -4.24 2.74
N ALA A 139 0.02 -4.72 3.05
CA ALA A 139 -0.98 -3.93 3.75
C ALA A 139 -0.46 -3.40 5.09
N GLN A 140 0.16 -4.28 5.88
CA GLN A 140 0.82 -3.91 7.14
C GLN A 140 1.92 -2.88 6.91
N HIS A 141 2.79 -3.08 5.92
CA HIS A 141 3.87 -2.13 5.60
C HIS A 141 3.34 -0.75 5.19
N ILE A 142 2.30 -0.72 4.35
CA ILE A 142 1.64 0.53 3.94
C ILE A 142 1.10 1.24 5.17
N LEU A 143 0.29 0.57 5.99
CA LEU A 143 -0.34 1.19 7.15
C LEU A 143 0.68 1.63 8.19
N CYS A 144 1.70 0.81 8.50
CA CYS A 144 2.78 1.20 9.40
C CYS A 144 3.54 2.43 8.88
N ALA A 145 3.88 2.49 7.59
CA ALA A 145 4.59 3.64 7.04
C ALA A 145 3.75 4.91 7.05
N LEU A 146 2.43 4.77 6.88
CA LEU A 146 1.50 5.89 6.89
C LEU A 146 1.19 6.38 8.31
N ILE A 147 1.01 5.47 9.26
CA ILE A 147 0.74 5.80 10.66
C ILE A 147 1.97 6.44 11.31
N TYR A 148 3.15 5.82 11.14
CA TYR A 148 4.39 6.23 11.80
C TYR A 148 5.31 7.06 10.92
N GLU A 149 4.76 7.80 9.96
CA GLU A 149 5.56 8.54 8.99
C GLU A 149 6.54 9.50 9.68
N LYS A 150 6.08 10.23 10.69
CA LYS A 150 6.87 11.24 11.39
C LYS A 150 8.03 10.61 12.15
N GLU A 151 7.75 9.52 12.85
CA GLU A 151 8.70 8.72 13.61
C GLU A 151 9.73 8.10 12.67
N ILE A 152 9.31 7.53 11.54
CA ILE A 152 10.21 6.97 10.54
C ILE A 152 11.11 8.06 9.94
N ARG A 153 10.59 9.26 9.66
CA ARG A 153 11.41 10.39 9.16
C ARG A 153 12.44 10.83 10.19
N ALA A 154 12.07 10.93 11.47
CA ALA A 154 12.98 11.26 12.56
C ALA A 154 14.10 10.21 12.68
N LEU A 155 13.72 8.92 12.73
CA LEU A 155 14.66 7.81 12.84
C LEU A 155 15.58 7.63 11.63
N THR A 156 15.20 8.16 10.45
CA THR A 156 16.00 8.07 9.22
C THR A 156 16.79 9.34 8.91
N GLY A 157 16.74 10.36 9.79
CA GLY A 157 17.45 11.62 9.60
C GLY A 157 16.91 12.48 8.44
N ARG A 158 15.64 12.28 8.06
CA ARG A 158 14.97 12.99 6.94
C ARG A 158 14.00 14.07 7.40
N GLU A 159 14.18 14.60 8.60
CA GLU A 159 13.28 15.60 9.21
C GLU A 159 13.08 16.87 8.36
N LYS A 160 14.05 17.21 7.50
CA LYS A 160 14.02 18.40 6.63
C LYS A 160 13.31 18.20 5.29
N GLU A 161 12.89 16.99 4.93
CA GLU A 161 12.03 16.80 3.76
C GLU A 161 10.63 17.34 4.10
N SER A 162 10.33 18.54 3.58
CA SER A 162 9.08 19.33 3.67
C SER A 162 7.85 18.62 4.28
N GLU A 163 7.12 19.35 5.14
CA GLU A 163 5.83 19.02 5.78
C GLU A 163 4.70 18.61 4.82
N ILE A 164 4.97 18.44 3.53
CA ILE A 164 4.12 17.76 2.57
C ILE A 164 4.10 16.26 2.94
N GLY A 165 3.24 15.95 3.91
CA GLY A 165 2.99 14.61 4.44
C GLY A 165 2.61 13.63 3.33
N ALA A 166 2.83 12.34 3.56
CA ALA A 166 2.48 11.27 2.62
C ALA A 166 1.00 11.34 2.18
N LEU A 167 0.12 11.93 2.98
CA LEU A 167 -1.29 12.16 2.67
C LEU A 167 -1.51 13.09 1.47
N THR A 168 -0.69 14.14 1.27
CA THR A 168 -0.73 14.96 0.04
C THR A 168 -0.15 14.21 -1.16
N ARG A 169 0.67 13.19 -0.91
CA ARG A 169 1.22 12.28 -1.94
C ARG A 169 0.32 11.11 -2.28
N LEU A 170 -0.87 11.08 -1.67
CA LEU A 170 -1.86 10.02 -1.82
C LEU A 170 -3.27 10.55 -2.14
N GLN A 171 -3.41 11.85 -2.41
CA GLN A 171 -4.63 12.36 -3.02
C GLN A 171 -4.76 11.87 -4.47
N PRO A 172 -5.97 11.50 -4.92
CA PRO A 172 -6.20 11.13 -6.31
C PRO A 172 -6.29 12.41 -7.14
N TYR A 173 -5.15 12.98 -7.49
CA TYR A 173 -5.07 14.01 -8.52
C TYR A 173 -3.91 13.72 -9.47
N SER A 174 -4.31 13.61 -10.74
CA SER A 174 -3.62 13.86 -12.00
C SER A 174 -2.09 13.89 -12.03
N ALA A 175 -1.57 13.25 -13.07
CA ALA A 175 -0.22 13.32 -13.60
C ALA A 175 0.64 14.52 -13.12
N GLU A 176 1.85 14.17 -12.70
CA GLU A 176 2.98 15.06 -12.38
C GLU A 176 3.09 15.46 -10.89
N THR A 177 4.11 14.89 -10.24
CA THR A 177 4.65 15.26 -8.91
C THR A 177 3.77 14.97 -7.69
N ASN A 178 3.79 13.72 -7.20
CA ASN A 178 3.87 13.37 -5.77
C ASN A 178 3.71 11.85 -5.57
N SER A 179 4.75 11.07 -5.88
CA SER A 179 4.74 9.65 -5.55
C SER A 179 5.14 9.46 -4.08
N VAL A 180 4.41 8.62 -3.34
CA VAL A 180 4.97 7.94 -2.17
C VAL A 180 6.38 7.46 -2.51
N ASP A 181 7.37 7.78 -1.66
CA ASP A 181 8.74 7.28 -1.83
C ASP A 181 8.74 5.79 -1.44
N TRP A 182 8.22 4.97 -2.36
CA TRP A 182 8.14 3.53 -2.22
C TRP A 182 9.53 2.91 -1.99
N TYR A 183 10.61 3.57 -2.45
CA TYR A 183 11.98 3.14 -2.17
C TYR A 183 12.40 3.40 -0.72
N ALA A 184 11.97 4.50 -0.10
CA ALA A 184 12.16 4.70 1.34
C ALA A 184 11.36 3.67 2.16
N LEU A 185 10.09 3.45 1.77
CA LEU A 185 9.22 2.46 2.42
C LEU A 185 9.81 1.05 2.32
N ALA A 186 10.23 0.64 1.12
CA ALA A 186 10.88 -0.64 0.90
C ALA A 186 12.23 -0.76 1.63
N ARG A 187 13.07 0.29 1.65
CA ARG A 187 14.35 0.27 2.39
C ARG A 187 14.16 0.16 3.90
N TYR A 188 13.19 0.89 4.47
CA TYR A 188 12.86 0.81 5.89
C TYR A 188 12.46 -0.61 6.25
N PHE A 189 11.54 -1.21 5.50
CA PHE A 189 11.07 -2.55 5.80
C PHE A 189 12.09 -3.63 5.45
N SER A 190 12.88 -3.53 4.37
CA SER A 190 13.99 -4.45 4.11
C SER A 190 14.97 -4.47 5.28
N LYS A 191 15.34 -3.30 5.84
CA LYS A 191 16.18 -3.21 7.04
C LYS A 191 15.51 -3.75 8.30
N ALA A 192 14.21 -3.50 8.49
CA ALA A 192 13.45 -4.05 9.63
C ALA A 192 13.28 -5.58 9.52
N ILE A 193 13.16 -6.11 8.30
CA ILE A 193 13.08 -7.54 7.98
C ILE A 193 14.43 -8.21 8.23
N GLU A 194 15.53 -7.59 7.78
CA GLU A 194 16.90 -8.06 8.05
C GLU A 194 17.19 -8.06 9.55
N LYS A 195 16.86 -6.98 10.28
CA LYS A 195 17.02 -6.93 11.74
C LYS A 195 16.21 -8.01 12.47
N ARG A 196 14.96 -8.26 12.06
CA ARG A 196 14.10 -9.30 12.65
C ARG A 196 14.49 -10.74 12.24
N ALA A 197 15.31 -10.91 11.21
CA ALA A 197 15.94 -12.19 10.87
C ALA A 197 17.19 -12.40 11.72
N VAL A 198 18.03 -11.38 11.88
CA VAL A 198 19.21 -11.40 12.75
C VAL A 198 18.84 -11.63 14.23
N GLU A 199 17.75 -11.04 14.72
CA GLU A 199 17.25 -11.28 16.09
C GLU A 199 16.66 -12.68 16.31
N ARG A 200 16.27 -13.39 15.23
CA ARG A 200 15.79 -14.77 15.30
C ARG A 200 16.90 -15.81 15.13
N ASP A 201 18.03 -15.41 14.56
CA ASP A 201 19.23 -16.23 14.39
C ASP A 201 20.25 -16.04 15.52
N HIS A 202 19.92 -15.29 16.57
CA HIS A 202 20.68 -15.28 17.83
C HIS A 202 20.15 -16.38 18.75
N PRO A 203 20.80 -17.57 18.83
CA PRO A 203 20.51 -18.51 19.89
C PRO A 203 21.00 -17.88 21.20
N TYR A 204 20.11 -17.83 22.20
CA TYR A 204 20.56 -17.94 23.58
C TYR A 204 21.09 -19.36 23.81
#